data_AF-A0A1Q7YZ78-F1
#
_entry.id   AF-A0A1Q7YZ78-F1
#
_cell.length_a   1.000
_cell.length_b   1.000
_cell.length_c   1.000
_cell.angle_alpha   90.00
_cell.angle_beta   90.00
_cell.angle_gamma   90.00
#
_symmetry.space_group_name_H-M   'P 1'
#
loop_
_entity.id
_entity.type
_entity.pdbx_description
1 polymer ?
#
loop_
_entity_poly.entity_id
_entity_poly.type
_entity_poly.pdbx_seq_one_letter_code
_entity_poly.pdbx_strand_id
1 'polypeptide(L)'
;MKHLVEASQRVARLVVLVTFSTQLRNDQTAEQQTRAALTSLYYMPYMSINDLVQAYDTYNEVVRQVAQETGSMLIGNENSIPGNASHFVDSVHFTDKGSYVMAQRVAHALLESNVLEEIFSSKSAHLDLKAGGGHWQ
;
A
#
# COMPACT_ATOMS: atom_id res chain seq x y z
N MET A 1 9.07 -3.82 10.33
CA MET A 1 7.73 -3.80 9.68
C MET A 1 6.73 -4.74 10.38
N LYS A 2 6.99 -6.05 10.48
CA LYS A 2 6.11 -7.03 11.14
C LYS A 2 5.57 -6.62 12.52
N HIS A 3 6.44 -6.24 13.46
CA HIS A 3 6.01 -5.84 14.81
C HIS A 3 5.04 -4.64 14.81
N LEU A 4 5.18 -3.72 13.85
CA LEU A 4 4.24 -2.60 13.69
C LEU A 4 2.87 -3.09 13.21
N VAL A 5 2.84 -4.02 12.27
CA VAL A 5 1.61 -4.65 11.78
C VAL A 5 0.89 -5.38 12.91
N GLU A 6 1.60 -6.24 13.66
CA GLU A 6 1.06 -6.97 14.81
C GLU A 6 0.59 -6.05 15.94
N ALA A 7 1.31 -4.95 16.20
CA ALA A 7 0.85 -3.93 17.14
C ALA A 7 -0.42 -3.24 16.66
N SER A 8 -0.52 -2.97 15.35
CA SER A 8 -1.69 -2.33 14.75
C SER A 8 -2.91 -3.24 14.78
N GLN A 9 -2.75 -4.54 14.52
CA GLN A 9 -3.82 -5.55 14.58
C GLN A 9 -4.43 -5.71 15.98
N ARG A 10 -3.73 -5.29 17.05
CA ARG A 10 -4.30 -5.29 18.41
C ARG A 10 -5.35 -4.20 18.63
N VAL A 11 -5.34 -3.14 17.83
CA VAL A 11 -6.20 -1.97 18.02
C VAL A 11 -7.09 -1.67 16.81
N ALA A 12 -6.68 -2.08 15.62
CA ALA A 12 -7.42 -1.90 14.38
C ALA A 12 -8.11 -3.21 13.98
N ARG A 13 -9.36 -3.12 13.53
CA ARG A 13 -10.12 -4.28 13.05
C ARG A 13 -9.65 -4.78 11.68
N LEU A 14 -8.99 -3.92 10.92
CA LEU A 14 -8.39 -4.23 9.65
C LEU A 14 -7.05 -3.51 9.55
N VAL A 15 -6.02 -4.25 9.15
CA VAL A 15 -4.73 -3.70 8.75
C VAL A 15 -4.49 -4.11 7.31
N VAL A 16 -4.18 -3.12 6.49
CA VAL A 16 -3.93 -3.30 5.05
C VAL A 16 -2.52 -2.83 4.75
N LEU A 17 -1.79 -3.65 4.00
CA LEU A 17 -0.47 -3.31 3.49
C LEU A 17 -0.57 -3.03 1.99
N VAL A 18 0.11 -1.98 1.54
CA VAL A 18 0.05 -1.51 0.16
C VAL A 18 1.47 -1.52 -0.41
N THR A 19 1.68 -2.13 -1.58
CA THR A 19 3.00 -2.10 -2.21
C THR A 19 3.37 -0.68 -2.67
N PHE A 20 4.65 -0.35 -2.51
CA PHE A 20 5.27 0.93 -2.82
C PHE A 20 5.41 1.10 -4.33
N SER A 21 4.92 2.22 -4.86
CA SER A 21 5.05 2.59 -6.28
C SER A 21 6.08 3.69 -6.43
N THR A 22 6.96 3.55 -7.41
CA THR A 22 8.05 4.48 -7.69
C THR A 22 8.03 4.92 -9.15
N GLN A 23 8.66 6.07 -9.41
CA GLN A 23 8.83 6.55 -10.77
C GLN A 23 9.86 5.70 -11.52
N LEU A 24 10.97 5.34 -10.87
CA LEU A 24 12.09 4.60 -11.47
C LEU A 24 11.74 3.11 -11.67
N ARG A 25 11.89 2.60 -12.90
CA ARG A 25 11.50 1.23 -13.29
C ARG A 25 12.44 0.60 -14.32
N ASN A 26 12.42 -0.74 -14.39
CA ASN A 26 13.23 -1.54 -15.31
C ASN A 26 12.83 -1.40 -16.78
N ASP A 27 11.57 -1.06 -17.09
CA ASP A 27 11.04 -0.95 -18.45
C ASP A 27 11.30 0.42 -19.11
N GLN A 28 11.93 1.35 -18.38
CA GLN A 28 12.29 2.67 -18.85
C GLN A 28 13.59 2.67 -19.65
N THR A 29 13.74 3.65 -20.55
CA THR A 29 15.03 3.92 -21.20
C THR A 29 16.06 4.42 -20.17
N ALA A 30 17.35 4.28 -20.47
CA ALA A 30 18.42 4.77 -19.59
C ALA A 30 18.29 6.26 -19.25
N GLU A 31 17.84 7.07 -20.21
CA GLU A 31 17.60 8.51 -20.00
C GLU A 31 16.40 8.75 -19.08
N GLN A 32 15.31 7.99 -19.24
CA GLN A 32 14.15 8.04 -18.34
C GLN A 32 14.52 7.60 -16.92
N GLN A 33 15.30 6.52 -16.77
CA GLN A 33 15.79 6.06 -15.48
C GLN A 33 16.69 7.10 -14.81
N THR A 34 17.61 7.69 -15.57
CA THR A 34 18.48 8.76 -15.06
C THR A 34 17.65 9.91 -14.49
N ARG A 35 16.63 10.37 -15.22
CA ARG A 35 15.68 11.40 -14.74
C ARG A 35 14.91 10.96 -13.51
N ALA A 36 14.34 9.75 -13.53
CA ALA A 36 13.54 9.22 -12.43
C ALA A 36 14.37 8.99 -11.16
N ALA A 37 15.68 8.75 -11.27
CA ALA A 37 16.58 8.52 -10.15
C ALA A 37 17.21 9.81 -9.58
N LEU A 38 17.02 10.98 -10.20
CA LEU A 38 17.77 12.21 -9.89
C LEU A 38 17.77 12.55 -8.39
N THR A 39 16.60 12.61 -7.76
CA THR A 39 16.50 12.97 -6.34
C THR A 39 17.03 11.87 -5.44
N SER A 40 16.81 10.59 -5.79
CA SER A 40 17.40 9.47 -5.06
C SER A 40 18.93 9.52 -5.09
N LEU A 41 19.54 9.77 -6.24
CA LEU A 41 21.00 9.85 -6.40
C LEU A 41 21.60 11.12 -5.80
N TYR A 42 20.83 12.22 -5.71
CA TYR A 42 21.26 13.41 -4.98
C TYR A 42 21.48 13.13 -3.49
N TYR A 43 20.56 12.39 -2.85
CA TYR A 43 20.66 12.05 -1.42
C TYR A 43 21.45 10.77 -1.14
N MET A 44 21.52 9.85 -2.10
CA MET A 44 22.22 8.57 -2.00
C MET A 44 23.21 8.41 -3.16
N PRO A 45 24.25 9.26 -3.26
CA PRO A 45 25.17 9.27 -4.41
C PRO A 45 26.04 8.02 -4.52
N TYR A 46 26.04 7.17 -3.50
CA TYR A 46 26.74 5.88 -3.46
C TYR A 46 25.92 4.73 -4.08
N MET A 47 24.63 4.95 -4.38
CA MET A 47 23.78 3.94 -5.03
C MET A 47 23.91 4.02 -6.55
N SER A 48 23.81 2.89 -7.23
CA SER A 48 23.54 2.88 -8.67
C SER A 48 22.02 2.87 -8.96
N ILE A 49 21.64 3.19 -10.20
CA ILE A 49 20.25 3.06 -10.67
C ILE A 49 19.75 1.62 -10.47
N ASN A 50 20.58 0.62 -10.78
CA ASN A 50 20.22 -0.78 -10.61
C ASN A 50 19.99 -1.13 -9.13
N ASP A 51 20.85 -0.64 -8.24
CA ASP A 51 20.69 -0.86 -6.79
C ASP A 51 19.41 -0.20 -6.27
N LEU A 52 19.04 0.98 -6.79
CA LEU A 52 17.80 1.65 -6.42
C LEU A 52 16.57 0.85 -6.86
N VAL A 53 16.55 0.38 -8.11
CA VAL A 53 15.45 -0.46 -8.61
C VAL A 53 15.34 -1.74 -7.80
N GLN A 54 16.46 -2.44 -7.59
CA GLN A 54 16.50 -3.66 -6.80
C GLN A 54 16.03 -3.41 -5.35
N ALA A 55 16.41 -2.28 -4.75
CA ALA A 55 15.96 -1.91 -3.42
C ALA A 55 14.43 -1.70 -3.36
N TYR A 56 13.84 -1.07 -4.37
CA TYR A 56 12.38 -0.89 -4.45
C TYR A 56 11.64 -2.22 -4.65
N ASP A 57 12.15 -3.10 -5.52
CA ASP A 57 11.58 -4.44 -5.72
C ASP A 57 11.66 -5.27 -4.42
N THR A 58 12.82 -5.22 -3.75
CA THR A 58 13.04 -5.91 -2.46
C THR A 58 12.12 -5.36 -1.38
N TYR A 59 11.90 -4.05 -1.34
CA TYR A 59 10.98 -3.43 -0.40
C TYR A 59 9.57 -4.00 -0.56
N ASN A 60 9.08 -4.10 -1.80
CA ASN A 60 7.76 -4.67 -2.08
C ASN A 60 7.68 -6.16 -1.76
N GLU A 61 8.75 -6.92 -1.98
CA GLU A 61 8.79 -8.32 -1.57
C GLU A 61 8.64 -8.48 -0.05
N VAL A 62 9.35 -7.66 0.73
CA VAL A 62 9.19 -7.64 2.19
C VAL A 62 7.76 -7.25 2.59
N VAL A 63 7.13 -6.31 1.91
CA VAL A 63 5.72 -5.94 2.15
C VAL A 63 4.80 -7.14 1.93
N ARG A 64 4.99 -7.89 0.84
CA ARG A 64 4.21 -9.11 0.52
C ARG A 64 4.42 -10.20 1.57
N GLN A 65 5.68 -10.46 1.92
CA GLN A 65 6.04 -11.44 2.94
C GLN A 65 5.38 -11.10 4.28
N VAL A 66 5.45 -9.85 4.73
CA VAL A 66 4.84 -9.44 6.00
C VAL A 66 3.31 -9.55 5.94
N ALA A 67 2.68 -9.20 4.82
CA ALA A 67 1.24 -9.38 4.66
C ALA A 67 0.84 -10.86 4.82
N GLN A 68 1.57 -11.76 4.17
CA GLN A 68 1.37 -13.21 4.28
C GLN A 68 1.59 -13.72 5.71
N GLU A 69 2.71 -13.36 6.35
CA GLU A 69 3.05 -13.82 7.70
C GLU A 69 2.07 -13.37 8.78
N THR A 70 1.45 -12.20 8.60
CA THR A 70 0.54 -11.61 9.59
C THR A 70 -0.94 -11.82 9.25
N GLY A 71 -1.24 -12.44 8.11
CA GLY A 71 -2.61 -12.55 7.59
C GLY A 71 -3.24 -11.19 7.27
N SER A 72 -2.44 -10.15 7.06
CA SER A 72 -2.94 -8.82 6.67
C SER A 72 -3.33 -8.80 5.20
N MET A 73 -4.36 -8.02 4.86
CA MET A 73 -4.74 -7.80 3.47
C MET A 73 -3.61 -7.07 2.72
N LEU A 74 -3.27 -7.56 1.53
CA LEU A 74 -2.27 -6.95 0.65
C LEU A 74 -2.96 -6.28 -0.56
N ILE A 75 -2.67 -5.01 -0.78
CA ILE A 75 -3.00 -4.29 -2.02
C ILE A 75 -1.71 -4.16 -2.85
N GLY A 76 -1.54 -5.10 -3.78
CA GLY A 76 -0.41 -5.14 -4.73
C GLY A 76 -0.58 -4.16 -5.90
N ASN A 77 0.00 -4.53 -7.05
CA ASN A 77 -0.08 -3.81 -8.32
C ASN A 77 0.47 -2.38 -8.27
N GLU A 78 1.62 -2.19 -7.64
CA GLU A 78 2.34 -0.91 -7.56
C GLU A 78 2.58 -0.25 -8.93
N ASN A 79 2.75 -1.05 -9.97
CA ASN A 79 3.04 -0.56 -11.32
C ASN A 79 1.78 -0.10 -12.09
N SER A 80 0.58 -0.24 -11.51
CA SER A 80 -0.67 0.27 -12.09
C SER A 80 -0.72 1.81 -12.17
N ILE A 81 0.05 2.49 -11.31
CA ILE A 81 0.29 3.93 -11.43
C ILE A 81 1.41 4.09 -12.48
N PRO A 82 1.27 4.89 -13.55
CA PRO A 82 2.34 5.04 -14.53
C PRO A 82 3.60 5.71 -13.96
N GLY A 83 4.77 5.10 -14.16
CA GLY A 83 6.08 5.59 -13.69
C GLY A 83 6.61 6.76 -14.51
N ASN A 84 5.93 7.90 -14.50
CA ASN A 84 6.32 9.08 -15.27
C ASN A 84 6.08 10.39 -14.52
N ALA A 85 6.66 11.47 -15.03
CA ALA A 85 6.59 12.80 -14.40
C ALA A 85 5.17 13.40 -14.33
N SER A 86 4.17 12.82 -15.00
CA SER A 86 2.78 13.24 -14.82
C SER A 86 2.17 12.71 -13.52
N HIS A 87 2.70 11.62 -12.98
CA HIS A 87 2.19 10.98 -11.75
C HIS A 87 3.16 11.13 -10.58
N PHE A 88 4.42 11.49 -10.83
CA PHE A 88 5.45 11.66 -9.81
C PHE A 88 6.11 13.04 -9.91
N VAL A 89 6.28 13.68 -8.76
CA VAL A 89 7.01 14.94 -8.59
C VAL A 89 8.52 14.69 -8.64
N ASP A 90 8.94 13.57 -8.07
CA ASP A 90 10.33 13.15 -7.97
C ASP A 90 10.43 11.62 -8.02
N SER A 91 11.56 11.04 -7.59
CA SER A 91 11.76 9.58 -7.63
C SER A 91 10.64 8.75 -7.00
N VAL A 92 9.91 9.27 -5.99
CA VAL A 92 8.97 8.48 -5.18
C VAL A 92 7.68 9.22 -4.78
N HIS A 93 7.65 10.55 -4.76
CA HIS A 93 6.49 11.31 -4.34
C HIS A 93 5.53 11.55 -5.51
N PHE A 94 4.23 11.33 -5.29
CA PHE A 94 3.22 11.53 -6.31
C PHE A 94 2.89 13.00 -6.55
N THR A 95 2.45 13.30 -7.77
CA THR A 95 1.63 14.49 -8.07
C THR A 95 0.19 14.28 -7.57
N ASP A 96 -0.68 15.29 -7.72
CA ASP A 96 -2.12 15.12 -7.48
C ASP A 96 -2.71 13.99 -8.34
N LYS A 97 -2.29 13.91 -9.60
CA LYS A 97 -2.72 12.85 -10.52
C LYS A 97 -2.24 11.47 -10.05
N GLY A 98 -0.99 11.35 -9.60
CA GLY A 98 -0.48 10.10 -9.03
C GLY A 98 -1.23 9.68 -7.77
N SER A 99 -1.48 10.64 -6.88
CA SER A 99 -2.25 10.43 -5.65
C SER A 99 -3.67 9.98 -5.94
N TYR A 100 -4.32 10.55 -6.95
CA TYR A 100 -5.65 10.12 -7.40
C TYR A 100 -5.65 8.65 -7.84
N VAL A 101 -4.68 8.22 -8.67
CA VAL A 101 -4.59 6.83 -9.13
C VAL A 101 -4.27 5.88 -7.95
N MET A 102 -3.42 6.29 -7.00
CA MET A 102 -3.18 5.52 -5.77
C MET A 102 -4.47 5.36 -4.95
N ALA A 103 -5.26 6.44 -4.78
CA ALA A 103 -6.53 6.39 -4.07
C ALA A 103 -7.52 5.43 -4.76
N GLN A 104 -7.63 5.48 -6.10
CA GLN A 104 -8.44 4.55 -6.86
C GLN A 104 -7.99 3.10 -6.68
N ARG A 105 -6.68 2.84 -6.76
CA ARG A 105 -6.09 1.50 -6.55
C ARG A 105 -6.47 0.94 -5.18
N VAL A 106 -6.35 1.74 -4.12
CA VAL A 106 -6.69 1.30 -2.76
C VAL A 106 -8.21 1.13 -2.61
N ALA A 107 -9.00 2.10 -3.06
CA ALA A 107 -10.45 2.05 -2.94
C ALA A 107 -11.06 0.86 -3.70
N HIS A 108 -10.65 0.61 -4.94
CA HIS A 108 -11.12 -0.54 -5.71
C HIS A 108 -10.76 -1.85 -5.01
N ALA A 109 -9.52 -2.04 -4.58
CA ALA A 109 -9.13 -3.28 -3.90
C ALA A 109 -9.94 -3.53 -2.62
N LEU A 110 -10.27 -2.48 -1.86
CA LEU A 110 -11.13 -2.61 -0.68
C LEU A 110 -12.58 -2.96 -1.04
N LEU A 111 -13.14 -2.32 -2.08
CA LEU A 111 -14.52 -2.54 -2.52
C LEU A 111 -14.73 -3.89 -3.21
N GLU A 112 -13.72 -4.40 -3.91
CA GLU A 112 -13.74 -5.72 -4.56
C GLU A 112 -13.48 -6.87 -3.57
N SER A 113 -12.96 -6.54 -2.38
CA SER A 113 -12.83 -7.51 -1.29
C SER A 113 -14.10 -7.59 -0.45
N ASN A 114 -14.32 -8.73 0.19
CA ASN A 114 -15.40 -8.90 1.17
C ASN A 114 -15.08 -8.28 2.54
N VAL A 115 -13.89 -7.67 2.72
CA VAL A 115 -13.39 -7.24 4.04
C VAL A 115 -14.27 -6.15 4.65
N LEU A 116 -14.80 -5.24 3.83
CA LEU A 116 -15.68 -4.19 4.30
C LEU A 116 -17.02 -4.77 4.78
N GLU A 117 -17.55 -5.76 4.07
CA GLU A 117 -18.79 -6.45 4.45
C GLU A 117 -18.63 -7.22 5.76
N GLU A 118 -17.53 -7.93 5.96
CA GLU A 118 -17.21 -8.64 7.21
C GLU A 118 -17.12 -7.67 8.40
N ILE A 119 -16.48 -6.52 8.16
CA ILE A 119 -16.38 -5.42 9.12
C ILE A 119 -17.78 -4.89 9.44
N PHE A 120 -18.62 -4.53 8.46
CA PHE A 120 -19.94 -3.98 8.75
C PHE A 120 -20.92 -5.00 9.36
N SER A 121 -20.88 -6.25 8.92
CA SER A 121 -21.77 -7.32 9.42
C SER A 121 -21.49 -7.71 10.88
N SER A 122 -20.21 -7.75 11.28
CA SER A 122 -19.82 -8.02 12.67
C SER A 122 -20.20 -6.88 13.64
N LYS A 123 -20.49 -5.67 13.15
CA LYS A 123 -21.04 -4.58 13.99
C LYS A 123 -22.54 -4.73 14.27
N SER A 124 -23.32 -5.19 13.29
CA SER A 124 -24.77 -5.37 13.46
C SER A 124 -25.10 -6.47 14.48
N ALA A 125 -24.37 -7.58 14.45
CA ALA A 125 -24.55 -8.68 15.41
C ALA A 125 -24.30 -8.25 16.88
N HIS A 126 -23.42 -7.26 17.11
CA HIS A 126 -23.12 -6.77 18.45
C HIS A 126 -24.16 -5.77 19.00
N LEU A 127 -24.95 -5.14 18.12
CA LEU A 127 -26.04 -4.23 18.49
C LEU A 127 -27.33 -5.01 18.80
N ASP A 128 -27.62 -6.08 18.06
CA ASP A 128 -28.84 -6.88 18.26
C ASP A 128 -28.85 -7.66 19.59
N LEU A 129 -27.68 -8.08 20.09
CA LEU A 129 -27.57 -8.74 21.40
C LEU A 129 -27.86 -7.81 22.59
N LYS A 130 -27.79 -6.48 22.42
CA LYS A 130 -28.12 -5.52 23.48
C LYS A 130 -29.60 -5.13 23.53
N ALA A 131 -30.37 -5.40 22.48
CA ALA A 131 -31.79 -5.06 22.41
C ALA A 131 -32.73 -6.13 23.00
N GLY A 132 -32.23 -7.36 23.23
CA GLY A 132 -33.05 -8.49 23.71
C GLY A 132 -33.18 -8.67 25.23
N GLY A 133 -32.62 -7.76 26.05
CA GLY A 133 -32.48 -7.94 27.51
C GLY A 133 -33.52 -7.24 28.39
N GLY A 134 -34.72 -6.94 27.87
CA GLY A 134 -35.76 -6.20 28.60
C GLY A 134 -36.99 -7.05 28.95
N HIS A 135 -36.82 -8.03 29.84
CA HIS A 135 -37.95 -8.66 30.53
C HIS A 135 -37.68 -8.63 32.04
N TRP A 136 -38.36 -7.73 32.73
CA TRP A 136 -38.66 -7.87 34.15
C TRP A 136 -40.12 -7.48 34.40
N GLN A 137 -40.70 -8.32 35.25
CA GLN A 137 -42.09 -8.44 35.73
C GLN A 137 -42.77 -7.14 36.14
#